data_AF-A0A7S2B7E7-F1
#
_entry.id   AF-A0A7S2B7E7-F1
#
_cell.length_a   1.000
_cell.length_b   1.000
_cell.length_c   1.000
_cell.angle_alpha   90.00
_cell.angle_beta   90.00
_cell.angle_gamma   90.00
#
_symmetry.space_group_name_H-M   'P 1'
#
loop_
_entity.id
_entity.type
_entity.pdbx_description
1 polymer ?
#
loop_
_entity_poly.entity_id
_entity_poly.type
_entity_poly.pdbx_seq_one_letter_code
_entity_poly.pdbx_strand_id
1 'polypeptide(L)'
;PPPSKALGGGEPFRFLAVFKWELRKGWDVLLQAYFEEFAPTESVELILKTQPFHSSSDFDRLIDAHAARSGLPAQRTQRPPVRVLDAKLPLSELPRLYAAADVFVLPSRGEGWGRPHVEAMAMGLPLIATNWSGPTAFLDSAVGYPLEYELQPVAAELNLHGHRWAEPSLPHLRELMRRVFERRDEAKERGLAARERMRTRFSPEALAADVLRIAKEAKRKKSKKAQETKSEL
;
A
#
# COMPACT_ATOMS: atom_id res chain seq x y z
N PRO A 1 -10.99 20.71 -13.73
CA PRO A 1 -9.94 20.91 -14.75
C PRO A 1 -10.12 19.95 -15.94
N PRO A 2 -9.95 20.38 -17.20
CA PRO A 2 -9.93 19.42 -18.30
C PRO A 2 -8.65 18.57 -18.20
N PRO A 3 -8.69 17.27 -18.57
CA PRO A 3 -7.51 16.42 -18.53
C PRO A 3 -6.45 16.96 -19.49
N SER A 4 -5.26 17.19 -18.93
CA SER A 4 -4.07 17.70 -19.60
C SER A 4 -3.58 16.71 -20.67
N LYS A 5 -3.24 17.28 -21.84
CA LYS A 5 -2.57 16.72 -23.02
C LYS A 5 -1.91 15.34 -22.85
N ALA A 6 -2.33 14.42 -23.72
CA ALA A 6 -1.64 13.17 -24.02
C ALA A 6 -0.16 13.43 -24.35
N LEU A 7 0.74 12.88 -23.53
CA LEU A 7 2.16 12.78 -23.82
C LEU A 7 2.40 11.53 -24.66
N GLY A 8 2.64 11.71 -25.95
CA GLY A 8 3.14 10.65 -26.83
C GLY A 8 4.59 10.29 -26.50
N GLY A 9 4.91 8.99 -26.58
CA GLY A 9 6.27 8.46 -26.79
C GLY A 9 7.12 8.12 -25.56
N GLY A 10 6.70 8.44 -24.34
CA GLY A 10 7.42 8.07 -23.11
C GLY A 10 6.92 6.76 -22.49
N GLU A 11 7.74 6.12 -21.64
CA GLU A 11 7.26 5.01 -20.80
C GLU A 11 6.07 5.47 -19.92
N PRO A 12 5.04 4.62 -19.74
CA PRO A 12 3.89 4.97 -18.91
C PRO A 12 4.29 5.15 -17.45
N PHE A 13 3.57 6.01 -16.74
CA PHE A 13 3.70 6.14 -15.29
C PHE A 13 3.07 4.93 -14.61
N ARG A 14 3.85 4.17 -13.85
CA ARG A 14 3.48 2.86 -13.31
C ARG A 14 3.11 2.92 -11.85
N PHE A 15 1.84 2.63 -11.57
CA PHE A 15 1.35 2.30 -10.23
C PHE A 15 1.60 0.82 -9.95
N LEU A 16 2.22 0.48 -8.83
CA LEU A 16 2.43 -0.90 -8.41
C LEU A 16 1.62 -1.23 -7.16
N ALA A 17 0.94 -2.37 -7.19
CA ALA A 17 0.32 -2.98 -6.02
C ALA A 17 0.74 -4.44 -5.91
N VAL A 18 1.21 -4.85 -4.72
CA VAL A 18 1.62 -6.23 -4.42
C VAL A 18 0.78 -6.77 -3.27
N PHE A 19 -0.06 -7.77 -3.54
CA PHE A 19 -1.00 -8.30 -2.54
C PHE A 19 -1.46 -9.74 -2.84
N LYS A 20 -2.18 -10.36 -1.89
CA LYS A 20 -3.00 -11.55 -2.14
C LYS A 20 -4.42 -11.11 -2.45
N TRP A 21 -5.09 -11.71 -3.42
CA TRP A 21 -6.42 -11.28 -3.88
C TRP A 21 -7.53 -11.50 -2.83
N GLU A 22 -7.57 -10.62 -1.85
CA GLU A 22 -8.41 -10.67 -0.65
C GLU A 22 -9.08 -9.30 -0.48
N LEU A 23 -10.38 -9.26 -0.17
CA LEU A 23 -11.13 -8.00 -0.04
C LEU A 23 -10.47 -7.03 0.97
N ARG A 24 -9.87 -7.56 2.05
CA ARG A 24 -9.11 -6.76 3.01
C ARG A 24 -7.98 -5.94 2.38
N LYS A 25 -7.44 -6.35 1.23
CA LYS A 25 -6.36 -5.63 0.51
C LYS A 25 -6.86 -4.45 -0.33
N GLY A 26 -8.17 -4.22 -0.39
CA GLY A 26 -8.74 -3.04 -1.06
C GLY A 26 -8.56 -3.03 -2.58
N TRP A 27 -8.42 -4.19 -3.22
CA TRP A 27 -8.22 -4.28 -4.67
C TRP A 27 -9.41 -3.71 -5.45
N ASP A 28 -10.61 -3.80 -4.90
CA ASP A 28 -11.85 -3.22 -5.41
C ASP A 28 -11.79 -1.69 -5.41
N VAL A 29 -11.43 -1.08 -4.27
CA VAL A 29 -11.30 0.38 -4.16
C VAL A 29 -10.15 0.90 -5.04
N LEU A 30 -9.04 0.16 -5.12
CA LEU A 30 -7.91 0.47 -5.99
C LEU A 30 -8.31 0.49 -7.47
N LEU A 31 -8.97 -0.57 -7.95
CA LEU A 31 -9.41 -0.65 -9.34
C LEU A 31 -10.42 0.44 -9.66
N GLN A 32 -11.40 0.66 -8.79
CA GLN A 32 -12.40 1.70 -8.98
C GLN A 32 -11.75 3.09 -9.05
N ALA A 33 -10.86 3.42 -8.11
CA ALA A 33 -10.13 4.69 -8.13
C ALA A 33 -9.33 4.87 -9.42
N TYR A 34 -8.58 3.85 -9.84
CA TYR A 34 -7.75 3.92 -11.04
C TYR A 34 -8.58 4.11 -12.31
N PHE A 35 -9.68 3.36 -12.46
CA PHE A 35 -10.55 3.45 -13.64
C PHE A 35 -11.37 4.74 -13.70
N GLU A 36 -11.77 5.30 -12.55
CA GLU A 36 -12.47 6.57 -12.51
C GLU A 36 -11.54 7.79 -12.64
N GLU A 37 -10.26 7.63 -12.28
CA GLU A 37 -9.31 8.74 -12.29
C GLU A 37 -8.61 8.93 -13.64
N PHE A 38 -8.26 7.85 -14.34
CA PHE A 38 -7.44 7.95 -15.55
C PHE A 38 -8.21 7.59 -16.82
N ALA A 39 -8.00 8.37 -17.88
CA ALA A 39 -8.51 8.05 -19.20
C ALA A 39 -7.65 6.96 -19.88
N PRO A 40 -8.22 6.14 -20.79
CA PRO A 40 -7.47 5.12 -21.55
C PRO A 40 -6.35 5.70 -22.43
N THR A 41 -6.36 7.01 -22.69
CA THR A 41 -5.36 7.72 -23.50
C THR A 41 -4.23 8.34 -22.67
N GLU A 42 -4.34 8.34 -21.34
CA GLU A 42 -3.26 8.81 -20.48
C GLU A 42 -2.14 7.77 -20.40
N SER A 43 -0.89 8.22 -20.41
CA SER A 43 0.28 7.32 -20.35
C SER A 43 0.50 6.81 -18.91
N VAL A 44 -0.37 5.90 -18.49
CA VAL A 44 -0.39 5.26 -17.17
C VAL A 44 -0.57 3.75 -17.28
N GLU A 45 -0.06 3.01 -16.29
CA GLU A 45 -0.29 1.58 -16.16
C GLU A 45 -0.41 1.18 -14.69
N LEU A 46 -1.42 0.38 -14.34
CA LEU A 46 -1.54 -0.24 -13.02
C LEU A 46 -1.04 -1.68 -13.08
N ILE A 47 0.03 -1.97 -12.35
CA ILE A 47 0.63 -3.30 -12.25
C ILE A 47 0.16 -3.96 -10.96
N LEU A 48 -0.50 -5.11 -11.09
CA LEU A 48 -1.00 -5.92 -9.99
C LEU A 48 -0.15 -7.18 -9.88
N LYS A 49 0.81 -7.20 -8.96
CA LYS A 49 1.45 -8.45 -8.54
C LYS A 49 0.56 -9.14 -7.53
N THR A 50 -0.16 -10.16 -7.97
CA THR A 50 -1.13 -10.86 -7.13
C THR A 50 -0.92 -12.36 -7.09
N GLN A 51 -1.60 -13.01 -6.15
CA GLN A 51 -1.78 -14.46 -6.04
C GLN A 51 -3.21 -14.74 -5.54
N PRO A 52 -3.81 -15.90 -5.89
CA PRO A 52 -5.17 -16.22 -5.48
C PRO A 52 -5.25 -16.39 -3.96
N PHE A 53 -6.41 -16.09 -3.37
CA PHE A 53 -6.67 -16.33 -1.95
C PHE A 53 -8.06 -16.92 -1.77
N HIS A 54 -8.13 -18.26 -1.66
CA HIS A 54 -9.40 -19.01 -1.62
C HIS A 54 -10.40 -18.65 -2.74
N SER A 55 -9.89 -18.14 -3.86
CA SER A 55 -10.65 -17.58 -4.97
C SER A 55 -10.15 -18.10 -6.32
N SER A 56 -10.87 -17.76 -7.39
CA SER A 56 -10.38 -17.93 -8.77
C SER A 56 -9.00 -17.27 -8.96
N SER A 57 -8.18 -17.87 -9.82
CA SER A 57 -6.92 -17.30 -10.33
C SER A 57 -7.12 -16.51 -11.63
N ASP A 58 -8.34 -16.49 -12.18
CA ASP A 58 -8.69 -15.69 -13.37
C ASP A 58 -8.94 -14.22 -12.96
N PHE A 59 -7.84 -13.51 -12.68
CA PHE A 59 -7.88 -12.11 -12.24
C PHE A 59 -8.46 -11.18 -13.31
N ASP A 60 -8.23 -11.50 -14.57
CA ASP A 60 -8.77 -10.79 -15.72
C ASP A 60 -10.31 -10.78 -15.69
N ARG A 61 -10.93 -11.94 -15.47
CA ARG A 61 -12.38 -12.03 -15.30
C ARG A 61 -12.87 -11.33 -14.04
N LEU A 62 -12.10 -11.38 -12.94
CA LEU A 62 -12.46 -10.70 -11.69
C LEU A 62 -12.46 -9.16 -11.86
N ILE A 63 -11.48 -8.62 -12.57
CA ILE A 63 -11.38 -7.20 -12.92
C ILE A 63 -12.57 -6.80 -13.80
N ASP A 64 -12.88 -7.56 -14.85
CA ASP A 64 -14.01 -7.26 -15.73
C ASP A 64 -15.35 -7.33 -15.01
N ALA A 65 -15.53 -8.33 -14.14
CA ALA A 65 -16.73 -8.44 -13.32
C ALA A 65 -16.88 -7.27 -12.34
N HIS A 66 -15.78 -6.80 -11.75
CA HIS A 66 -15.80 -5.62 -10.89
C HIS A 66 -16.10 -4.34 -11.69
N ALA A 67 -15.50 -4.16 -12.86
CA ALA A 67 -15.78 -3.03 -13.74
C ALA A 67 -17.27 -2.97 -14.13
N ALA A 68 -17.85 -4.10 -14.54
CA ALA A 68 -19.26 -4.19 -14.88
C ALA A 68 -20.18 -3.84 -13.70
N ARG A 69 -19.89 -4.33 -12.49
CA ARG A 69 -20.67 -4.01 -11.29
C ARG A 69 -20.54 -2.55 -10.85
N SER A 70 -19.45 -1.90 -11.22
CA SER A 70 -19.16 -0.50 -10.86
C SER A 70 -19.58 0.50 -11.94
N GLY A 71 -20.31 0.05 -12.97
CA GLY A 71 -20.78 0.92 -14.06
C GLY A 71 -19.67 1.41 -15.00
N LEU A 72 -18.50 0.76 -14.98
CA LEU A 72 -17.36 1.11 -15.82
C LEU A 72 -17.49 0.45 -17.21
N PRO A 73 -16.83 1.00 -18.26
CA PRO A 73 -16.90 0.46 -19.61
C PRO A 73 -16.57 -1.04 -19.68
N ALA A 74 -17.39 -1.79 -20.43
CA ALA A 74 -17.20 -3.23 -20.61
C ALA A 74 -15.98 -3.54 -21.50
N GLN A 75 -15.74 -2.71 -22.53
CA GLN A 75 -14.58 -2.87 -23.40
C GLN A 75 -13.31 -2.42 -22.66
N ARG A 76 -12.34 -3.34 -22.53
CA ARG A 76 -11.06 -3.05 -21.86
C ARG A 76 -10.30 -1.88 -22.46
N THR A 77 -10.43 -1.67 -23.78
CA THR A 77 -9.78 -0.59 -24.53
C THR A 77 -10.32 0.80 -24.17
N GLN A 78 -11.46 0.88 -23.48
CA GLN A 78 -12.05 2.12 -22.99
C GLN A 78 -11.66 2.40 -21.52
N ARG A 79 -10.78 1.59 -20.93
CA ARG A 79 -10.26 1.75 -19.57
C ARG A 79 -8.74 1.95 -19.60
N PRO A 80 -8.16 2.64 -18.62
CA PRO A 80 -6.70 2.71 -18.49
C PRO A 80 -6.09 1.31 -18.29
N PRO A 81 -4.88 1.04 -18.82
CA PRO A 81 -4.29 -0.30 -18.81
C PRO A 81 -4.06 -0.85 -17.40
N VAL A 82 -4.38 -2.13 -17.21
CA VAL A 82 -4.03 -2.91 -16.00
C VAL A 82 -3.24 -4.14 -16.44
N ARG A 83 -2.08 -4.36 -15.83
CA ARG A 83 -1.22 -5.53 -16.06
C ARG A 83 -1.22 -6.42 -14.83
N VAL A 84 -1.68 -7.65 -14.98
CA VAL A 84 -1.64 -8.65 -13.90
C VAL A 84 -0.36 -9.48 -14.01
N LEU A 85 0.37 -9.57 -12.90
CA LEU A 85 1.52 -10.45 -12.73
C LEU A 85 1.17 -11.50 -11.66
N ASP A 86 0.64 -12.64 -12.08
CA ASP A 86 0.17 -13.72 -11.20
C ASP A 86 1.16 -14.88 -11.05
N ALA A 87 2.11 -15.00 -11.97
CA ALA A 87 3.20 -15.97 -11.89
C ALA A 87 3.98 -15.88 -10.57
N LYS A 88 4.54 -17.02 -10.13
CA LYS A 88 5.49 -17.06 -9.00
C LYS A 88 6.71 -16.24 -9.38
N LEU A 89 6.98 -15.19 -8.61
CA LEU A 89 8.17 -14.36 -8.77
C LEU A 89 9.17 -14.74 -7.68
N PRO A 90 10.40 -15.16 -8.03
CA PRO A 90 11.45 -15.38 -7.04
C PRO A 90 11.70 -14.12 -6.21
N LEU A 91 12.03 -14.28 -4.93
CA LEU A 91 12.32 -13.15 -4.04
C LEU A 91 13.47 -12.27 -4.58
N SER A 92 14.41 -12.85 -5.34
CA SER A 92 15.51 -12.13 -6.00
C SER A 92 15.06 -11.17 -7.10
N GLU A 93 13.88 -11.37 -7.70
CA GLU A 93 13.35 -10.52 -8.77
C GLU A 93 12.40 -9.44 -8.24
N LEU A 94 11.91 -9.55 -6.98
CA LEU A 94 11.06 -8.52 -6.37
C LEU A 94 11.69 -7.12 -6.39
N PRO A 95 12.99 -6.92 -6.09
CA PRO A 95 13.61 -5.61 -6.19
C PRO A 95 13.51 -4.99 -7.58
N ARG A 96 13.58 -5.80 -8.64
CA ARG A 96 13.43 -5.32 -10.03
C ARG A 96 12.01 -4.86 -10.31
N LEU A 97 11.01 -5.58 -9.78
CA LEU A 97 9.61 -5.16 -9.87
C LEU A 97 9.38 -3.81 -9.18
N TYR A 98 9.88 -3.63 -7.96
CA TYR A 98 9.79 -2.34 -7.28
C TYR A 98 10.53 -1.23 -8.04
N ALA A 99 11.75 -1.51 -8.54
CA ALA A 99 12.54 -0.52 -9.28
C ALA A 99 11.92 -0.09 -10.63
N ALA A 100 11.03 -0.91 -11.20
CA ALA A 100 10.33 -0.62 -12.44
C ALA A 100 9.07 0.24 -12.25
N ALA A 101 8.63 0.48 -11.02
CA ALA A 101 7.45 1.27 -10.70
C ALA A 101 7.80 2.73 -10.38
N ASP A 102 6.84 3.63 -10.57
CA ASP A 102 6.99 5.05 -10.18
C ASP A 102 6.41 5.31 -8.79
N VAL A 103 5.39 4.55 -8.38
CA VAL A 103 4.71 4.68 -7.09
C VAL A 103 4.15 3.33 -6.64
N PHE A 104 4.17 3.08 -5.33
CA PHE A 104 3.46 1.95 -4.73
C PHE A 104 2.14 2.42 -4.12
N VAL A 105 1.05 1.71 -4.43
CA VAL A 105 -0.28 2.00 -3.92
C VAL A 105 -0.94 0.72 -3.41
N LEU A 106 -1.43 0.73 -2.17
CA LEU A 106 -2.22 -0.37 -1.62
C LEU A 106 -3.20 0.15 -0.55
N PRO A 107 -4.48 0.36 -0.90
CA PRO A 107 -5.49 0.87 0.02
C PRO A 107 -6.08 -0.26 0.88
N SER A 108 -5.22 -0.99 1.60
CA SER A 108 -5.67 -2.08 2.47
C SER A 108 -6.60 -1.58 3.57
N ARG A 109 -7.68 -2.30 3.83
CA ARG A 109 -8.64 -2.08 4.94
C ARG A 109 -8.06 -2.38 6.32
N GLY A 110 -6.93 -3.09 6.36
CA GLY A 110 -6.15 -3.32 7.57
C GLY A 110 -4.88 -4.11 7.27
N GLU A 111 -3.76 -3.70 7.90
CA GLU A 111 -2.45 -4.34 7.79
C GLU A 111 -1.77 -4.41 9.16
N GLY A 112 -1.20 -5.57 9.50
CA GLY A 112 -0.39 -5.69 10.73
C GLY A 112 0.91 -4.89 10.65
N TRP A 113 1.67 -5.08 9.57
CA TRP A 113 2.89 -4.33 9.26
C TRP A 113 2.89 -3.88 7.80
N GLY A 114 2.49 -4.78 6.90
CA GLY A 114 2.42 -4.48 5.48
C GLY A 114 3.79 -4.54 4.83
N ARG A 115 4.38 -5.74 4.78
CA ARG A 115 5.70 -6.00 4.17
C ARG A 115 5.90 -5.36 2.79
N PRO A 116 4.94 -5.42 1.85
CA PRO A 116 5.10 -4.76 0.56
C PRO A 116 5.27 -3.23 0.66
N HIS A 117 4.64 -2.58 1.64
CA HIS A 117 4.80 -1.14 1.86
C HIS A 117 6.23 -0.79 2.26
N VAL A 118 6.78 -1.50 3.26
CA VAL A 118 8.15 -1.22 3.73
C VAL A 118 9.21 -1.66 2.72
N GLU A 119 8.95 -2.71 1.92
CA GLU A 119 9.79 -3.09 0.78
C GLU A 119 9.80 -1.98 -0.27
N ALA A 120 8.64 -1.44 -0.66
CA ALA A 120 8.53 -0.32 -1.58
C ALA A 120 9.23 0.95 -1.06
N MET A 121 8.99 1.33 0.20
CA MET A 121 9.65 2.47 0.84
C MET A 121 11.17 2.27 0.90
N ALA A 122 11.66 1.06 1.22
CA ALA A 122 13.10 0.77 1.25
C ALA A 122 13.75 0.87 -0.15
N MET A 123 12.97 0.60 -1.20
CA MET A 123 13.39 0.80 -2.60
C MET A 123 13.31 2.27 -3.06
N GLY A 124 12.79 3.16 -2.21
CA GLY A 124 12.66 4.59 -2.53
C GLY A 124 11.42 4.93 -3.34
N LEU A 125 10.42 4.04 -3.38
CA LEU A 125 9.15 4.35 -4.01
C LEU A 125 8.30 5.25 -3.10
N PRO A 126 7.64 6.29 -3.66
CA PRO A 126 6.54 6.94 -2.97
C PRO A 126 5.46 5.93 -2.63
N LEU A 127 4.84 6.09 -1.46
CA LEU A 127 3.84 5.17 -0.94
C LEU A 127 2.51 5.88 -0.72
N ILE A 128 1.45 5.35 -1.34
CA ILE A 128 0.04 5.62 -1.01
C ILE A 128 -0.51 4.41 -0.26
N ALA A 129 -0.89 4.58 1.00
CA ALA A 129 -1.52 3.52 1.79
C ALA A 129 -2.51 4.09 2.80
N THR A 130 -3.54 3.32 3.14
CA THR A 130 -4.53 3.67 4.17
C THR A 130 -3.81 4.02 5.47
N ASN A 131 -4.12 5.19 6.03
CA ASN A 131 -3.50 5.72 7.25
C ASN A 131 -4.02 5.03 8.53
N TRP A 132 -3.97 3.69 8.55
CA TRP A 132 -4.54 2.88 9.61
C TRP A 132 -3.65 1.69 9.96
N SER A 133 -3.70 1.25 11.22
CA SER A 133 -2.97 0.06 11.71
C SER A 133 -1.44 0.19 11.50
N GLY A 134 -0.73 -0.91 11.20
CA GLY A 134 0.73 -0.97 11.04
C GLY A 134 1.36 0.16 10.22
N PRO A 135 0.82 0.52 9.04
CA PRO A 135 1.31 1.64 8.23
C PRO A 135 1.54 2.95 8.99
N THR A 136 0.71 3.27 10.00
CA THR A 136 0.85 4.50 10.80
C THR A 136 2.16 4.59 11.58
N ALA A 137 2.86 3.47 11.79
CA ALA A 137 4.16 3.44 12.46
C ALA A 137 5.29 4.02 11.60
N PHE A 138 5.15 4.01 10.28
CA PHE A 138 6.22 4.39 9.35
C PHE A 138 5.79 5.39 8.27
N LEU A 139 4.50 5.48 7.96
CA LEU A 139 3.95 6.37 6.94
C LEU A 139 3.36 7.62 7.57
N ASP A 140 3.78 8.77 7.07
CA ASP A 140 3.14 10.06 7.30
C ASP A 140 3.32 10.96 6.07
N SER A 141 2.82 12.19 6.15
CA SER A 141 2.90 13.17 5.06
C SER A 141 4.31 13.68 4.76
N ALA A 142 5.35 13.34 5.54
CA ALA A 142 6.73 13.69 5.23
C ALA A 142 7.41 12.64 4.33
N VAL A 143 6.93 11.39 4.33
CA VAL A 143 7.56 10.28 3.59
C VAL A 143 6.62 9.50 2.68
N GLY A 144 5.40 9.99 2.48
CA GLY A 144 4.44 9.37 1.58
C GLY A 144 3.10 10.08 1.60
N TYR A 145 2.05 9.32 1.32
CA TYR A 145 0.70 9.80 1.10
C TYR A 145 -0.28 8.97 1.94
N PRO A 146 -0.54 9.39 3.20
CA PRO A 146 -1.47 8.72 4.08
C PRO A 146 -2.90 8.91 3.56
N LEU A 147 -3.50 7.82 3.09
CA LEU A 147 -4.87 7.79 2.57
C LEU A 147 -5.89 7.82 3.72
N GLU A 148 -6.87 8.70 3.59
CA GLU A 148 -7.98 8.82 4.54
C GLU A 148 -8.91 7.61 4.51
N TYR A 149 -9.61 7.37 5.60
CA TYR A 149 -10.49 6.23 5.77
C TYR A 149 -11.63 6.52 6.74
N GLU A 150 -12.66 5.68 6.67
CA GLU A 150 -13.74 5.62 7.66
C GLU A 150 -13.81 4.23 8.29
N LEU A 151 -14.09 4.15 9.59
CA LEU A 151 -14.22 2.85 10.26
C LEU A 151 -15.59 2.23 10.03
N GLN A 152 -15.64 1.18 9.22
CA GLN A 152 -16.87 0.44 8.91
C GLN A 152 -16.86 -0.96 9.53
N PRO A 153 -18.03 -1.51 9.93
CA PRO A 153 -18.11 -2.91 10.36
C PRO A 153 -17.56 -3.85 9.29
N VAL A 154 -16.87 -4.91 9.71
CA VAL A 154 -16.49 -5.97 8.78
C VAL A 154 -17.76 -6.67 8.25
N ALA A 155 -17.75 -7.00 6.96
CA ALA A 155 -18.83 -7.73 6.33
C ALA A 155 -19.18 -9.01 7.13
N ALA A 156 -20.47 -9.22 7.40
CA ALA A 156 -20.93 -10.25 8.33
C ALA A 156 -20.49 -11.67 7.91
N GLU A 157 -20.31 -11.88 6.61
CA GLU A 157 -19.89 -13.12 5.96
C GLU A 157 -18.49 -13.58 6.38
N LEU A 158 -17.67 -12.68 6.95
CA LEU A 158 -16.32 -13.00 7.42
C LEU A 158 -16.29 -13.50 8.87
N ASN A 159 -17.43 -13.53 9.57
CA ASN A 159 -17.56 -14.01 10.95
C ASN A 159 -16.59 -13.32 11.93
N LEU A 160 -16.33 -12.03 11.70
CA LEU A 160 -15.49 -11.17 12.54
C LEU A 160 -16.36 -10.14 13.28
N HIS A 161 -17.34 -10.64 14.03
CA HIS A 161 -18.30 -9.80 14.74
C HIS A 161 -17.62 -8.80 15.69
N GLY A 162 -18.05 -7.54 15.64
CA GLY A 162 -17.50 -6.45 16.46
C GLY A 162 -16.20 -5.85 15.93
N HIS A 163 -15.55 -6.46 14.93
CA HIS A 163 -14.39 -5.87 14.27
C HIS A 163 -14.81 -4.78 13.28
N ARG A 164 -13.90 -3.83 13.05
CA ARG A 164 -14.05 -2.76 12.06
C ARG A 164 -12.86 -2.74 11.10
N TRP A 165 -13.14 -2.35 9.87
CA TRP A 165 -12.17 -2.06 8.82
C TRP A 165 -12.02 -0.56 8.64
N ALA A 166 -10.81 -0.14 8.25
CA ALA A 166 -10.60 1.20 7.72
C ALA A 166 -10.97 1.19 6.25
N GLU A 167 -12.22 1.53 5.94
CA GLU A 167 -12.67 1.66 4.56
C GLU A 167 -11.95 2.85 3.91
N PRO A 168 -11.11 2.63 2.90
CA PRO A 168 -10.34 3.71 2.29
C PRO A 168 -11.24 4.69 1.54
N SER A 169 -10.94 5.99 1.65
CA SER A 169 -11.68 7.04 0.94
C SER A 169 -11.39 6.95 -0.56
N LEU A 170 -12.38 6.50 -1.33
CA LEU A 170 -12.29 6.46 -2.80
C LEU A 170 -11.96 7.84 -3.41
N PRO A 171 -12.64 8.95 -3.05
CA PRO A 171 -12.32 10.27 -3.59
C PRO A 171 -10.88 10.71 -3.28
N HIS A 172 -10.40 10.47 -2.06
CA HIS A 172 -9.04 10.86 -1.70
C HIS A 172 -7.99 9.97 -2.36
N LEU A 173 -8.26 8.66 -2.54
CA LEU A 173 -7.36 7.78 -3.30
C LEU A 173 -7.17 8.28 -4.73
N ARG A 174 -8.26 8.68 -5.39
CA ARG A 174 -8.23 9.30 -6.72
C ARG A 174 -7.38 10.57 -6.74
N GLU A 175 -7.60 11.48 -5.78
CA GLU A 175 -6.80 12.70 -5.64
C GLU A 175 -5.30 12.39 -5.48
N LEU A 176 -4.94 11.45 -4.60
CA LEU A 176 -3.56 11.07 -4.37
C LEU A 176 -2.92 10.45 -5.60
N MET A 177 -3.64 9.60 -6.32
CA MET A 177 -3.18 8.99 -7.57
C MET A 177 -2.94 10.05 -8.66
N ARG A 178 -3.86 11.00 -8.83
CA ARG A 178 -3.67 12.15 -9.73
C ARG A 178 -2.46 12.99 -9.34
N ARG A 179 -2.32 13.28 -8.05
CA ARG A 179 -1.21 14.08 -7.51
C ARG A 179 0.15 13.45 -7.81
N VAL A 180 0.35 12.15 -7.56
CA VAL A 180 1.65 11.51 -7.83
C VAL A 180 1.95 11.41 -9.32
N PHE A 181 0.91 11.27 -10.15
CA PHE A 181 1.05 11.27 -11.61
C PHE A 181 1.51 12.64 -12.15
N GLU A 182 0.93 13.73 -11.64
CA GLU A 182 1.23 15.11 -12.07
C GLU A 182 2.47 15.70 -11.40
N ARG A 183 2.74 15.36 -10.13
CA ARG A 183 3.84 15.92 -9.31
C ARG A 183 4.92 14.88 -9.07
N ARG A 184 5.52 14.39 -10.15
CA ARG A 184 6.50 13.29 -10.11
C ARG A 184 7.74 13.59 -9.27
N ASP A 185 8.23 14.82 -9.32
CA ASP A 185 9.40 15.24 -8.52
C ASP A 185 9.08 15.22 -7.02
N GLU A 186 7.92 15.74 -6.63
CA GLU A 186 7.43 15.68 -5.24
C GLU A 186 7.29 14.23 -4.76
N ALA A 187 6.72 13.35 -5.59
CA ALA A 187 6.58 11.94 -5.28
C ALA A 187 7.95 11.26 -5.11
N LYS A 188 8.89 11.54 -6.01
CA LYS A 188 10.26 11.00 -5.95
C LYS A 188 11.00 11.46 -4.70
N GLU A 189 10.89 12.74 -4.33
CA GLU A 189 11.48 13.27 -3.09
C GLU A 189 10.93 12.57 -1.85
N ARG A 190 9.60 12.38 -1.78
CA ARG A 190 8.97 11.61 -0.68
C ARG A 190 9.43 10.16 -0.65
N GLY A 191 9.58 9.52 -1.81
CA GLY A 191 10.11 8.16 -1.92
C GLY A 191 11.55 8.06 -1.37
N LEU A 192 12.42 9.02 -1.70
CA LEU A 192 13.78 9.08 -1.14
C LEU A 192 13.76 9.30 0.38
N ALA A 193 12.88 10.16 0.88
CA ALA A 193 12.69 10.35 2.32
C ALA A 193 12.15 9.08 3.01
N ALA A 194 11.27 8.33 2.34
CA ALA A 194 10.77 7.04 2.81
C ALA A 194 11.90 6.02 2.96
N ARG A 195 12.78 5.93 1.96
CA ARG A 195 13.97 5.07 2.01
C ARG A 195 14.89 5.43 3.17
N GLU A 196 15.13 6.72 3.36
CA GLU A 196 15.97 7.18 4.47
C GLU A 196 15.36 6.85 5.83
N ARG A 197 14.03 6.99 5.98
CA ARG A 197 13.31 6.55 7.18
C ARG A 197 13.44 5.04 7.40
N MET A 198 13.27 4.23 6.36
CA MET A 198 13.44 2.78 6.46
C MET A 198 14.86 2.43 6.92
N ARG A 199 15.88 3.06 6.33
CA ARG A 199 17.29 2.82 6.65
C ARG A 199 17.64 3.20 8.09
N THR A 200 17.12 4.32 8.58
CA THR A 200 17.50 4.88 9.89
C THR A 200 16.66 4.37 11.06
N ARG A 201 15.41 3.97 10.84
CA ARG A 201 14.50 3.56 11.92
C ARG A 201 14.06 2.11 11.86
N PHE A 202 14.06 1.48 10.69
CA PHE A 202 13.47 0.16 10.47
C PHE A 202 14.43 -0.84 9.82
N SER A 203 15.72 -0.51 9.77
CA SER A 203 16.78 -1.44 9.41
C SER A 203 16.97 -2.51 10.49
N PRO A 204 17.51 -3.69 10.15
CA PRO A 204 17.84 -4.71 11.15
C PRO A 204 18.66 -4.16 12.32
N GLU A 205 19.61 -3.26 12.04
CA GLU A 205 20.48 -2.64 13.04
C GLU A 205 19.69 -1.71 13.97
N ALA A 206 18.83 -0.85 13.41
CA ALA A 206 17.98 0.06 14.19
C ALA A 206 17.01 -0.73 15.08
N LEU A 207 16.35 -1.75 14.53
CA LEU A 207 15.43 -2.60 15.26
C LEU A 207 16.13 -3.40 16.36
N ALA A 208 17.33 -3.94 16.08
CA ALA A 208 18.11 -4.64 17.09
C ALA A 208 18.50 -3.72 18.26
N ALA A 209 18.89 -2.47 17.97
CA ALA A 209 19.18 -1.47 19.00
C ALA A 209 17.96 -1.19 19.89
N ASP A 210 16.77 -1.05 19.29
CA ASP A 210 15.52 -0.84 20.04
C ASP A 210 15.14 -2.04 20.90
N VAL A 211 15.21 -3.25 20.36
CA VAL A 211 14.94 -4.48 21.12
C VAL A 211 15.89 -4.61 22.31
N LEU A 212 17.19 -4.35 22.11
CA LEU A 212 18.18 -4.38 23.19
C LEU A 212 17.90 -3.32 24.26
N ARG A 213 17.49 -2.12 23.86
CA ARG A 213 17.09 -1.04 24.77
C ARG A 213 15.90 -1.47 25.64
N ILE A 214 14.84 -1.97 25.02
CA ILE A 214 13.63 -2.45 25.71
C ILE A 214 13.98 -3.59 26.68
N ALA A 215 14.80 -4.55 26.25
CA ALA A 215 15.23 -5.66 27.11
C ALA A 215 16.02 -5.18 28.34
N LYS A 216 16.91 -4.20 28.18
CA LYS A 216 17.68 -3.60 29.28
C LYS A 216 16.77 -2.85 30.26
N GLU A 217 15.80 -2.08 29.75
CA GLU A 217 14.82 -1.36 30.57
C GLU A 217 13.96 -2.33 31.39
N ALA A 218 13.47 -3.40 30.76
CA ALA A 218 12.69 -4.44 31.43
C ALA A 218 13.49 -5.13 32.55
N LYS A 219 14.78 -5.43 32.32
CA LYS A 219 15.67 -6.00 33.34
C LYS A 219 15.85 -5.04 34.53
N ARG A 220 16.08 -3.75 34.28
CA ARG A 220 16.23 -2.73 35.35
C ARG A 220 14.96 -2.60 36.19
N LYS A 221 13.77 -2.58 35.58
CA LYS A 221 12.49 -2.51 36.30
C LYS A 221 12.27 -3.73 37.20
N LYS A 222 12.60 -4.94 36.72
CA LYS A 222 12.54 -6.16 37.54
C LYS A 222 13.48 -6.09 38.74
N SER A 223 14.71 -5.60 38.55
CA SER A 223 15.68 -5.47 39.65
C SER A 223 15.24 -4.46 40.71
N LYS A 224 14.67 -3.31 40.31
CA LYS A 224 14.13 -2.31 41.26
C LYS A 224 12.96 -2.87 42.07
N LYS A 225 11.98 -3.50 41.41
CA LYS A 225 10.84 -4.12 42.08
C LYS A 225 11.28 -5.19 43.10
N ALA A 226 12.28 -6.00 42.76
CA ALA A 226 12.82 -7.01 43.68
C ALA A 226 13.59 -6.41 44.88
N GLN A 227 14.12 -5.20 44.76
CA GLN A 227 14.76 -4.47 45.87
C GLN A 227 13.72 -3.84 46.79
N GLU A 228 12.66 -3.24 46.23
CA GLU A 228 11.54 -2.64 47.00
C GLU A 228 10.79 -3.69 47.82
N THR A 229 10.48 -4.85 47.23
CA THR A 229 9.83 -5.97 47.98
C THR A 229 10.71 -6.53 49.09
N LYS A 230 12.04 -6.40 49.01
CA LYS A 230 12.97 -6.83 50.07
C LYS A 230 13.14 -5.80 51.18
N SER A 231 12.82 -4.54 50.95
CA SER A 231 12.86 -3.48 51.98
C SER A 231 11.55 -3.35 52.77
N GLU A 232 10.48 -3.98 52.31
CA GLU A 232 9.16 -4.02 52.97
C GLU A 232 8.97 -5.27 53.87
N LEU A 233 9.92 -6.20 53.85
CA LEU A 233 10.00 -7.41 54.68
C LEU A 233 11.06 -7.24 55.79
#